data_AF-A0A7X7LEG7-F1
#
_entry.id   AF-A0A7X7LEG7-F1
#
_cell.length_a   1.000
_cell.length_b   1.000
_cell.length_c   1.000
_cell.angle_alpha   90.00
_cell.angle_beta   90.00
_cell.angle_gamma   90.00
#
_symmetry.space_group_name_H-M   'P 1'
#
loop_
_entity.id
_entity.type
_entity.pdbx_description
1 polymer ?
#
loop_
_entity_poly.entity_id
_entity_poly.type
_entity_poly.pdbx_seq_one_letter_code
_entity_poly.pdbx_strand_id
1 'polypeptide(L)'
;APGADDNGSGAVAVMTIATLVASQAFDRTIEFDLFTGEEQGLLGSSVRADLAYAGGENIIAVYNMDMLGWDVLDGPVARLHTRTPGNPMYTDDFAVASVFVSVVDMYGLSNALTPVITSDGETASDHSSFWNKGYAGILAIEDDYDDFHEFYHTTNDVLALINLPYYTAFVKASLGSSLHMAGLVPEPCAMIAVLIAACAACRMRAVR
;
A
#
# COMPACT_ATOMS: atom_id res chain seq x y z
N ALA A 1 2.23 7.35 -24.34
CA ALA A 1 1.69 7.07 -23.00
C ALA A 1 2.19 8.18 -22.07
N PRO A 2 1.36 9.19 -21.76
CA PRO A 2 1.66 10.08 -20.64
C PRO A 2 1.68 9.31 -19.31
N GLY A 3 0.84 8.28 -19.15
CA GLY A 3 0.93 7.32 -18.05
C GLY A 3 0.67 7.96 -16.69
N ALA A 4 -0.33 8.83 -16.61
CA ALA A 4 -0.55 9.66 -15.44
C ALA A 4 -1.10 8.84 -14.28
N ASP A 5 -2.05 7.97 -14.57
CA ASP A 5 -2.57 7.01 -13.63
C ASP A 5 -1.78 5.71 -13.66
N ASP A 6 -1.47 5.19 -14.85
CA ASP A 6 -0.73 3.94 -15.09
C ASP A 6 0.71 4.20 -15.57
N ASN A 7 1.73 4.07 -14.72
CA ASN A 7 1.67 4.03 -13.26
C ASN A 7 2.31 5.28 -12.64
N GLY A 8 2.03 6.45 -13.24
CA GLY A 8 2.48 7.74 -12.72
C GLY A 8 1.96 8.03 -11.32
N SER A 9 0.73 7.61 -11.02
CA SER A 9 0.07 7.84 -9.74
C SER A 9 0.74 7.06 -8.61
N GLY A 10 1.03 5.78 -8.82
CA GLY A 10 1.76 4.92 -7.89
C GLY A 10 3.22 5.36 -7.74
N ALA A 11 3.90 5.71 -8.83
CA ALA A 11 5.28 6.21 -8.76
C ALA A 11 5.40 7.49 -7.91
N VAL A 12 4.48 8.45 -8.09
CA VAL A 12 4.43 9.66 -7.26
C VAL A 12 4.08 9.34 -5.81
N ALA A 13 3.23 8.35 -5.55
CA ALA A 13 2.91 7.90 -4.20
C ALA A 13 4.17 7.37 -3.48
N VAL A 14 4.93 6.47 -4.12
CA VAL A 14 6.21 5.94 -3.59
C VAL A 14 7.17 7.07 -3.25
N MET A 15 7.42 7.99 -4.19
CA MET A 15 8.35 9.11 -3.97
C MET A 15 7.88 10.04 -2.85
N THR A 16 6.57 10.29 -2.74
CA THR A 16 5.97 11.13 -1.72
C THR A 16 6.13 10.49 -0.33
N ILE A 17 5.80 9.20 -0.21
CA ILE A 17 5.96 8.44 1.04
C ILE A 17 7.43 8.43 1.46
N ALA A 18 8.35 8.08 0.54
CA ALA A 18 9.79 8.09 0.81
C ALA A 18 10.27 9.45 1.34
N THR A 19 9.80 10.55 0.73
CA THR A 19 10.13 11.91 1.16
C THR A 19 9.62 12.22 2.57
N LEU A 20 8.37 11.84 2.88
CA LEU A 20 7.75 12.09 4.19
C LEU A 20 8.43 11.33 5.33
N VAL A 21 9.00 10.16 5.04
CA VAL A 21 9.54 9.26 6.06
C VAL A 21 11.07 9.24 6.13
N ALA A 22 11.74 9.99 5.25
CA ALA A 22 13.20 9.99 5.12
C ALA A 22 13.96 10.32 6.43
N SER A 23 13.34 11.07 7.34
CA SER A 23 13.94 11.46 8.63
C SER A 23 13.43 10.64 9.81
N GLN A 24 12.69 9.56 9.58
CA GLN A 24 12.06 8.76 10.62
C GLN A 24 12.86 7.46 10.87
N ALA A 25 12.71 6.91 12.07
CA ALA A 25 13.32 5.63 12.45
C ALA A 25 12.27 4.51 12.47
N PHE A 26 12.66 3.33 12.00
CA PHE A 26 11.79 2.16 11.87
C PHE A 26 12.47 0.92 12.45
N ASP A 27 11.68 0.03 13.05
CA ASP A 27 12.14 -1.28 13.52
C ASP A 27 12.57 -2.19 12.36
N ARG A 28 12.07 -1.92 11.15
CA ARG A 28 12.35 -2.67 9.92
C ARG A 28 12.84 -1.75 8.81
N THR A 29 13.68 -2.29 7.94
CA THR A 29 14.09 -1.61 6.70
C THR A 29 12.88 -1.40 5.81
N ILE A 30 12.76 -0.21 5.23
CA ILE A 30 11.82 0.09 4.15
C ILE A 30 12.64 0.27 2.87
N GLU A 31 12.28 -0.45 1.82
CA GLU A 31 12.82 -0.29 0.48
C GLU A 31 11.75 0.36 -0.40
N PHE A 32 12.16 1.33 -1.21
CA PHE A 32 11.28 2.04 -2.13
C PHE A 32 11.73 1.72 -3.54
N ASP A 33 10.91 0.96 -4.25
CA ASP A 33 11.21 0.50 -5.61
C ASP A 33 10.35 1.24 -6.64
N LEU A 34 10.97 1.59 -7.76
CA LEU A 34 10.31 2.04 -8.98
C LEU A 34 10.78 1.10 -10.09
N PHE A 35 9.94 0.12 -10.45
CA PHE A 35 10.32 -0.91 -11.40
C PHE A 35 10.26 -0.41 -12.83
N THR A 36 11.19 -0.90 -13.65
CA THR A 36 11.21 -0.66 -15.09
C THR A 36 10.68 -1.88 -15.83
N GLY A 37 9.91 -1.69 -16.90
CA GLY A 37 9.49 -2.78 -17.77
C GLY A 37 8.42 -3.69 -17.19
N GLU A 38 7.59 -3.18 -16.27
CA GLU A 38 6.33 -3.78 -15.82
C GLU A 38 5.48 -4.15 -17.05
N GLU A 39 5.21 -3.15 -17.89
CA GLU A 39 4.48 -3.23 -19.16
C GLU A 39 5.09 -4.11 -20.26
N GLN A 40 6.29 -4.64 -20.03
CA GLN A 40 6.96 -5.59 -20.94
C GLN A 40 7.00 -7.01 -20.35
N GLY A 41 6.25 -7.25 -19.29
CA GLY A 41 6.18 -8.52 -18.58
C GLY A 41 7.01 -8.53 -17.30
N LEU A 42 6.84 -7.51 -16.45
CA LEU A 42 7.37 -7.45 -15.07
C LEU A 42 8.89 -7.57 -14.99
N LEU A 43 9.60 -7.05 -16.00
CA LEU A 43 11.03 -7.33 -16.17
C LEU A 43 11.87 -6.85 -14.97
N GLY A 44 11.58 -5.65 -14.45
CA GLY A 44 12.29 -5.06 -13.32
C GLY A 44 12.03 -5.79 -12.01
N SER A 45 10.76 -5.97 -11.65
CA SER A 45 10.37 -6.65 -10.40
C SER A 45 10.79 -8.12 -10.39
N SER A 46 10.73 -8.80 -11.54
CA SER A 46 11.21 -10.18 -11.67
C SER A 46 12.68 -10.31 -11.30
N VAL A 47 13.53 -9.42 -11.81
CA VAL A 47 14.96 -9.40 -11.46
C VAL A 47 15.16 -9.05 -9.99
N ARG A 48 14.45 -8.06 -9.44
CA ARG A 48 14.57 -7.71 -8.02
C ARG A 48 14.17 -8.85 -7.09
N ALA A 49 13.08 -9.54 -7.40
CA ALA A 49 12.59 -10.69 -6.64
C ALA A 49 13.57 -11.89 -6.73
N ASP A 50 14.16 -12.14 -7.90
CA ASP A 50 15.23 -13.13 -8.07
C ASP A 50 16.44 -12.82 -7.18
N LEU A 51 16.88 -11.55 -7.16
CA LEU A 51 17.98 -11.10 -6.33
C LEU A 51 17.66 -11.23 -4.83
N ALA A 52 16.46 -10.84 -4.40
CA ALA A 52 16.00 -10.99 -3.03
C ALA A 52 16.06 -12.46 -2.57
N TYR A 53 15.51 -13.34 -3.40
CA TYR A 53 15.46 -14.77 -3.14
C TYR A 53 16.87 -15.38 -3.08
N ALA A 54 17.73 -15.06 -4.05
CA ALA A 54 19.11 -15.54 -4.09
C ALA A 54 19.96 -15.00 -2.92
N GLY A 55 19.68 -13.77 -2.47
CA GLY A 55 20.30 -13.15 -1.31
C GLY A 55 19.80 -13.67 0.03
N GLY A 56 18.71 -14.44 0.05
CA GLY A 56 18.07 -14.88 1.30
C GLY A 56 17.46 -13.73 2.09
N GLU A 57 17.01 -12.67 1.40
CA GLU A 57 16.41 -11.52 2.05
C GLU A 57 15.10 -11.89 2.75
N ASN A 58 14.91 -11.33 3.95
CA ASN A 58 13.70 -11.52 4.75
C ASN A 58 12.69 -10.40 4.49
N ILE A 59 12.03 -10.44 3.33
CA ILE A 59 10.97 -9.49 2.97
C ILE A 59 9.66 -9.94 3.62
N ILE A 60 9.18 -9.14 4.58
CA ILE A 60 7.97 -9.47 5.34
C ILE A 60 6.67 -9.08 4.64
N ALA A 61 6.72 -8.12 3.72
CA ALA A 61 5.59 -7.62 2.96
C ALA A 61 6.08 -6.84 1.73
N VAL A 62 5.46 -7.11 0.59
CA VAL A 62 5.54 -6.30 -0.63
C VAL A 62 4.23 -5.55 -0.76
N TYR A 63 4.30 -4.24 -0.79
CA TYR A 63 3.13 -3.37 -0.95
C TYR A 63 3.25 -2.70 -2.31
N ASN A 64 2.59 -3.26 -3.32
CA ASN A 64 2.63 -2.75 -4.67
C ASN A 64 1.50 -1.75 -4.89
N MET A 65 1.80 -0.59 -5.47
CA MET A 65 0.88 0.50 -5.75
C MET A 65 0.82 0.70 -7.26
N ASP A 66 -0.31 0.37 -7.86
CA ASP A 66 -0.50 0.47 -9.31
C ASP A 66 -1.88 1.00 -9.62
N MET A 67 -1.95 2.16 -10.30
CA MET A 67 -3.18 2.91 -10.61
C MET A 67 -4.01 3.29 -9.36
N LEU A 68 -3.85 4.52 -8.90
CA LEU A 68 -4.41 5.01 -7.63
C LEU A 68 -5.35 6.20 -7.82
N GLY A 69 -5.64 6.58 -9.07
CA GLY A 69 -6.05 7.92 -9.42
C GLY A 69 -7.42 8.05 -10.05
N TRP A 70 -8.02 6.97 -10.54
CA TRP A 70 -9.30 6.96 -11.21
C TRP A 70 -10.42 6.54 -10.26
N ASP A 71 -11.47 7.37 -10.23
CA ASP A 71 -12.72 7.13 -9.50
C ASP A 71 -13.77 8.08 -10.11
N VAL A 72 -14.66 7.54 -10.94
CA VAL A 72 -15.72 8.29 -11.63
C VAL A 72 -17.11 7.76 -11.34
N LEU A 73 -17.23 6.54 -10.78
CA LEU A 73 -18.50 5.99 -10.29
C LEU A 73 -18.75 6.32 -8.81
N ASP A 74 -19.99 6.14 -8.38
CA ASP A 74 -20.35 6.31 -6.97
C ASP A 74 -19.78 5.16 -6.14
N GLY A 75 -18.73 5.44 -5.37
CA GLY A 75 -18.12 4.50 -4.44
C GLY A 75 -16.61 4.47 -4.63
N PRO A 76 -15.82 5.21 -3.80
CA PRO A 76 -14.38 5.36 -3.98
C PRO A 76 -13.64 4.07 -3.58
N VAL A 77 -13.85 3.00 -4.33
CA VAL A 77 -13.35 1.66 -4.01
C VAL A 77 -11.87 1.59 -4.29
N ALA A 78 -11.11 1.03 -3.36
CA ALA A 78 -9.73 0.63 -3.57
C ALA A 78 -9.63 -0.87 -3.35
N ARG A 79 -9.10 -1.61 -4.32
CA ARG A 79 -8.96 -3.06 -4.22
C ARG A 79 -7.57 -3.42 -3.73
N LEU A 80 -7.56 -4.45 -2.88
CA LEU A 80 -6.36 -5.03 -2.28
C LEU A 80 -6.30 -6.49 -2.71
N HIS A 81 -5.62 -6.76 -3.83
CA HIS A 81 -5.52 -8.12 -4.34
C HIS A 81 -4.52 -8.93 -3.52
N THR A 82 -4.94 -10.15 -3.19
CA THR A 82 -4.20 -11.13 -2.41
C THR A 82 -4.21 -12.46 -3.17
N ARG A 83 -3.34 -13.41 -2.81
CA ARG A 83 -3.46 -14.77 -3.34
C ARG A 83 -4.80 -15.39 -2.94
N THR A 84 -5.20 -16.45 -3.65
CA THR A 84 -6.43 -17.18 -3.31
C THR A 84 -6.28 -17.97 -2.00
N PRO A 85 -7.38 -18.16 -1.25
CA PRO A 85 -7.36 -19.01 -0.06
C PRO A 85 -6.85 -20.42 -0.37
N GLY A 86 -5.91 -20.91 0.44
CA GLY A 86 -5.24 -22.20 0.26
C GLY A 86 -3.83 -22.10 -0.33
N ASN A 87 -3.43 -20.93 -0.84
CA ASN A 87 -2.02 -20.66 -1.13
C ASN A 87 -1.20 -20.58 0.18
N PRO A 88 0.04 -21.12 0.24
CA PRO A 88 0.84 -21.17 1.48
C PRO A 88 1.06 -19.84 2.20
N MET A 89 1.05 -18.72 1.49
CA MET A 89 1.32 -17.38 2.04
C MET A 89 0.09 -16.46 2.04
N TYR A 90 -1.10 -17.00 1.72
CA TYR A 90 -2.34 -16.24 1.68
C TYR A 90 -2.63 -15.52 3.01
N THR A 91 -2.35 -16.17 4.13
CA THR A 91 -2.57 -15.58 5.47
C THR A 91 -1.76 -14.31 5.68
N ASP A 92 -0.55 -14.27 5.15
CA ASP A 92 0.35 -13.13 5.26
C ASP A 92 -0.08 -12.01 4.29
N ASP A 93 -0.47 -12.34 3.05
CA ASP A 93 -1.04 -11.35 2.12
C ASP A 93 -2.30 -10.69 2.70
N PHE A 94 -3.20 -11.52 3.25
CA PHE A 94 -4.43 -11.05 3.86
C PHE A 94 -4.15 -10.15 5.08
N ALA A 95 -3.10 -10.46 5.86
CA ALA A 95 -2.68 -9.61 6.96
C ALA A 95 -2.18 -8.25 6.46
N VAL A 96 -1.38 -8.21 5.39
CA VAL A 96 -0.92 -6.96 4.75
C VAL A 96 -2.12 -6.14 4.27
N ALA A 97 -3.09 -6.75 3.57
CA ALA A 97 -4.31 -6.08 3.13
C ALA A 97 -5.16 -5.56 4.31
N SER A 98 -5.25 -6.34 5.40
CA SER A 98 -6.01 -5.98 6.59
C SER A 98 -5.44 -4.77 7.33
N VAL A 99 -4.12 -4.56 7.27
CA VAL A 99 -3.50 -3.33 7.80
C VAL A 99 -4.04 -2.12 7.08
N PHE A 100 -4.17 -2.16 5.76
CA PHE A 100 -4.73 -1.06 4.98
C PHE A 100 -6.18 -0.76 5.35
N VAL A 101 -7.03 -1.79 5.43
CA VAL A 101 -8.43 -1.63 5.88
C VAL A 101 -8.48 -0.97 7.27
N SER A 102 -7.61 -1.40 8.19
CA SER A 102 -7.54 -0.86 9.55
C SER A 102 -7.08 0.61 9.56
N VAL A 103 -6.16 0.99 8.67
CA VAL A 103 -5.68 2.37 8.53
C VAL A 103 -6.79 3.27 7.98
N VAL A 104 -7.54 2.82 6.99
CA VAL A 104 -8.68 3.61 6.46
C VAL A 104 -9.67 3.95 7.57
N ASP A 105 -10.05 2.97 8.38
CA ASP A 105 -10.95 3.16 9.52
C ASP A 105 -10.33 4.06 10.60
N MET A 106 -9.12 3.73 11.05
CA MET A 106 -8.43 4.41 12.15
C MET A 106 -8.20 5.91 11.89
N TYR A 107 -7.88 6.28 10.65
CA TYR A 107 -7.60 7.66 10.27
C TYR A 107 -8.81 8.38 9.66
N GLY A 108 -10.00 7.76 9.67
CA GLY A 108 -11.25 8.39 9.23
C GLY A 108 -11.28 8.69 7.73
N LEU A 109 -10.70 7.81 6.92
CA LEU A 109 -10.59 7.98 5.46
C LEU A 109 -11.81 7.44 4.69
N SER A 110 -12.74 6.76 5.38
CA SER A 110 -13.88 6.05 4.78
C SER A 110 -14.85 6.91 3.97
N ASN A 111 -14.80 8.24 4.07
CA ASN A 111 -15.60 9.14 3.25
C ASN A 111 -15.04 9.34 1.83
N ALA A 112 -13.77 8.99 1.61
CA ALA A 112 -13.05 9.21 0.35
C ALA A 112 -12.35 7.96 -0.16
N LEU A 113 -12.45 6.84 0.55
CA LEU A 113 -11.80 5.58 0.20
C LEU A 113 -12.51 4.40 0.87
N THR A 114 -12.91 3.40 0.11
CA THR A 114 -13.59 2.18 0.57
C THR A 114 -12.72 0.97 0.19
N PRO A 115 -11.91 0.43 1.12
CA PRO A 115 -11.03 -0.68 0.81
C PRO A 115 -11.81 -1.99 0.72
N VAL A 116 -11.52 -2.77 -0.33
CA VAL A 116 -12.07 -4.11 -0.55
C VAL A 116 -10.91 -5.08 -0.72
N ILE A 117 -10.85 -6.11 0.13
CA ILE A 117 -9.87 -7.19 -0.03
C ILE A 117 -10.42 -8.17 -1.06
N THR A 118 -9.65 -8.37 -2.14
CA THR A 118 -10.00 -9.27 -3.23
C THR A 118 -9.02 -10.45 -3.22
N SER A 119 -9.50 -11.65 -2.94
CA SER A 119 -8.65 -12.86 -2.85
C SER A 119 -8.81 -13.74 -4.09
N ASP A 120 -8.47 -13.15 -5.23
CA ASP A 120 -8.62 -13.70 -6.59
C ASP A 120 -7.32 -14.23 -7.18
N GLY A 121 -6.17 -13.87 -6.60
CA GLY A 121 -4.86 -14.21 -7.13
C GLY A 121 -4.49 -13.43 -8.38
N GLU A 122 -4.92 -12.16 -8.49
CA GLU A 122 -4.49 -11.27 -9.58
C GLU A 122 -2.95 -11.16 -9.65
N THR A 123 -2.39 -11.30 -10.85
CA THR A 123 -0.94 -11.34 -11.11
C THR A 123 -0.44 -10.29 -12.10
N ALA A 124 -1.31 -9.40 -12.58
CA ALA A 124 -1.02 -8.47 -13.66
C ALA A 124 0.01 -7.37 -13.34
N SER A 125 0.49 -7.25 -12.09
CA SER A 125 1.46 -6.22 -11.68
C SER A 125 2.62 -6.80 -10.85
N ASP A 126 3.56 -5.94 -10.46
CA ASP A 126 4.89 -6.27 -9.94
C ASP A 126 4.90 -7.10 -8.64
N HIS A 127 3.85 -7.06 -7.81
CA HIS A 127 3.73 -7.91 -6.61
C HIS A 127 3.82 -9.40 -6.95
N SER A 128 3.36 -9.80 -8.15
CA SER A 128 3.32 -11.20 -8.57
C SER A 128 4.73 -11.80 -8.72
N SER A 129 5.72 -11.00 -9.12
CA SER A 129 7.14 -11.39 -9.17
C SER A 129 7.64 -11.87 -7.80
N PHE A 130 7.20 -11.23 -6.72
CA PHE A 130 7.55 -11.58 -5.35
C PHE A 130 6.74 -12.75 -4.80
N TRP A 131 5.45 -12.85 -5.16
CA TRP A 131 4.65 -14.04 -4.87
C TRP A 131 5.28 -15.31 -5.43
N ASN A 132 5.84 -15.25 -6.65
CA ASN A 132 6.55 -16.37 -7.28
C ASN A 132 7.81 -16.83 -6.50
N LYS A 133 8.30 -16.01 -5.58
CA LYS A 133 9.43 -16.33 -4.67
C LYS A 133 9.00 -16.66 -3.26
N GLY A 134 7.69 -16.69 -2.99
CA GLY A 134 7.15 -17.02 -1.67
C GLY A 134 7.14 -15.84 -0.69
N TYR A 135 7.34 -14.61 -1.17
CA TYR A 135 7.17 -13.43 -0.34
C TYR A 135 5.68 -13.06 -0.22
N ALA A 136 5.29 -12.53 0.93
CA ALA A 136 3.97 -11.98 1.15
C ALA A 136 3.83 -10.63 0.44
N GLY A 137 2.66 -10.32 -0.09
CA GLY A 137 2.42 -9.02 -0.68
C GLY A 137 1.01 -8.84 -1.23
N ILE A 138 0.71 -7.60 -1.60
CA ILE A 138 -0.58 -7.22 -2.19
C ILE A 138 -0.36 -6.31 -3.40
N LEU A 139 -1.35 -6.27 -4.27
CA LEU A 139 -1.58 -5.15 -5.17
C LEU A 139 -2.66 -4.26 -4.55
N ALA A 140 -2.29 -3.00 -4.30
CA ALA A 140 -3.23 -1.94 -3.98
C ALA A 140 -3.48 -1.12 -5.26
N ILE A 141 -4.70 -1.18 -5.75
CA ILE A 141 -5.16 -0.58 -7.01
C ILE A 141 -6.53 0.05 -6.80
N GLU A 142 -6.87 1.00 -7.66
CA GLU A 142 -8.24 1.49 -7.83
C GLU A 142 -9.24 0.39 -8.24
N ASP A 143 -10.51 0.74 -8.48
CA ASP A 143 -11.52 -0.27 -8.78
C ASP A 143 -11.41 -0.81 -10.22
N ASP A 144 -10.53 -1.80 -10.39
CA ASP A 144 -10.25 -2.48 -11.65
C ASP A 144 -11.37 -3.44 -12.14
N TYR A 145 -12.46 -3.57 -11.39
CA TYR A 145 -13.60 -4.42 -11.75
C TYR A 145 -14.78 -3.62 -12.27
N ASP A 146 -15.26 -2.69 -11.43
CA ASP A 146 -16.53 -2.02 -11.62
C ASP A 146 -16.34 -0.59 -12.18
N ASP A 147 -15.15 0.01 -12.01
CA ASP A 147 -14.78 1.36 -12.49
C ASP A 147 -13.40 1.38 -13.15
N PHE A 148 -13.15 0.47 -14.10
CA PHE A 148 -11.85 0.38 -14.77
C PHE A 148 -11.56 1.63 -15.61
N HIS A 149 -10.33 2.18 -15.48
CA HIS A 149 -9.90 3.37 -16.20
C HIS A 149 -9.86 3.17 -17.72
N GLU A 150 -10.86 3.72 -18.43
CA GLU A 150 -11.06 3.49 -19.87
C GLU A 150 -9.93 4.00 -20.78
N PHE A 151 -9.04 4.86 -20.25
CA PHE A 151 -7.90 5.42 -20.98
C PHE A 151 -6.57 4.74 -20.70
N TYR A 152 -6.56 3.66 -19.89
CA TYR A 152 -5.44 2.76 -19.68
C TYR A 152 -4.76 2.40 -21.00
N HIS A 153 -3.42 2.43 -21.04
CA HIS A 153 -2.59 2.18 -22.22
C HIS A 153 -2.81 3.11 -23.43
N THR A 154 -3.45 4.26 -23.24
CA THR A 154 -3.66 5.23 -24.32
C THR A 154 -2.84 6.51 -24.14
N THR A 155 -2.90 7.40 -25.13
CA THR A 155 -2.35 8.76 -24.99
C THR A 155 -3.21 9.68 -24.14
N ASN A 156 -4.39 9.23 -23.72
CA ASN A 156 -5.36 10.00 -22.97
C ASN A 156 -5.32 9.70 -21.46
N ASP A 157 -4.52 8.73 -21.00
CA ASP A 157 -4.18 8.64 -19.59
C ASP A 157 -3.32 9.88 -19.21
N VAL A 158 -3.99 10.89 -18.66
CA VAL A 158 -3.44 12.23 -18.38
C VAL A 158 -3.83 12.71 -16.99
N LEU A 159 -3.00 13.56 -16.40
CA LEU A 159 -3.17 14.08 -15.04
C LEU A 159 -4.55 14.72 -14.78
N ALA A 160 -5.19 15.28 -15.80
CA ALA A 160 -6.51 15.92 -15.67
C ALA A 160 -7.63 14.93 -15.29
N LEU A 161 -7.39 13.63 -15.43
CA LEU A 161 -8.33 12.56 -15.11
C LEU A 161 -8.16 12.02 -13.67
N ILE A 162 -7.10 12.42 -12.97
CA ILE A 162 -6.86 11.97 -11.60
C ILE A 162 -7.87 12.63 -10.64
N ASN A 163 -8.67 11.81 -9.98
CA ASN A 163 -9.51 12.18 -8.84
C ASN A 163 -8.61 12.43 -7.62
N LEU A 164 -8.18 13.69 -7.44
CA LEU A 164 -7.24 14.06 -6.38
C LEU A 164 -7.72 13.76 -4.95
N PRO A 165 -8.99 13.98 -4.56
CA PRO A 165 -9.49 13.57 -3.24
C PRO A 165 -9.34 12.06 -2.98
N TYR A 166 -9.72 11.23 -3.94
CA TYR A 166 -9.58 9.77 -3.90
C TYR A 166 -8.11 9.37 -3.78
N TYR A 167 -7.28 9.82 -4.73
CA TYR A 167 -5.84 9.58 -4.76
C TYR A 167 -5.16 9.98 -3.44
N THR A 168 -5.51 11.15 -2.89
CA THR A 168 -4.94 11.64 -1.63
C THR A 168 -5.31 10.74 -0.45
N ALA A 169 -6.54 10.24 -0.39
CA ALA A 169 -6.98 9.31 0.64
C ALA A 169 -6.25 7.97 0.50
N PHE A 170 -6.10 7.48 -0.74
CA PHE A 170 -5.34 6.27 -1.06
C PHE A 170 -3.89 6.39 -0.59
N VAL A 171 -3.16 7.43 -0.99
CA VAL A 171 -1.76 7.65 -0.59
C VAL A 171 -1.60 7.78 0.93
N LYS A 172 -2.56 8.40 1.63
CA LYS A 172 -2.55 8.45 3.11
C LYS A 172 -2.72 7.07 3.72
N ALA A 173 -3.61 6.26 3.18
CA ALA A 173 -3.84 4.90 3.64
C ALA A 173 -2.60 4.02 3.36
N SER A 174 -1.97 4.15 2.19
CA SER A 174 -0.73 3.45 1.86
C SER A 174 0.42 3.87 2.77
N LEU A 175 0.61 5.17 3.01
CA LEU A 175 1.58 5.70 3.97
C LEU A 175 1.36 5.06 5.35
N GLY A 176 0.17 5.19 5.93
CA GLY A 176 -0.13 4.63 7.24
C GLY A 176 0.14 3.12 7.30
N SER A 177 -0.22 2.39 6.25
CA SER A 177 0.00 0.94 6.15
C SER A 177 1.48 0.59 6.16
N SER A 178 2.27 1.21 5.29
CA SER A 178 3.72 1.02 5.23
C SER A 178 4.38 1.34 6.57
N LEU A 179 3.96 2.41 7.26
CA LEU A 179 4.53 2.78 8.57
C LEU A 179 4.18 1.78 9.67
N HIS A 180 2.95 1.28 9.70
CA HIS A 180 2.55 0.25 10.68
C HIS A 180 3.32 -1.06 10.47
N MET A 181 3.54 -1.46 9.21
CA MET A 181 4.35 -2.64 8.91
C MET A 181 5.83 -2.43 9.21
N ALA A 182 6.37 -1.24 8.94
CA ALA A 182 7.77 -0.92 9.23
C ALA A 182 8.07 -0.80 10.73
N GLY A 183 7.05 -0.54 11.55
CA GLY A 183 7.21 -0.32 12.99
C GLY A 183 7.87 1.02 13.27
N LEU A 184 7.16 2.13 13.01
CA LEU A 184 7.64 3.48 13.32
C LEU A 184 8.03 3.59 14.80
N VAL A 185 9.29 3.92 15.06
CA VAL A 185 9.83 4.11 16.41
C VAL A 185 9.54 5.55 16.84
N PRO A 186 8.75 5.78 17.90
CA PRO A 186 8.50 7.13 18.38
C PRO A 186 9.79 7.78 18.87
N GLU A 187 10.05 9.01 18.46
CA GLU A 187 11.15 9.80 19.00
C GLU A 187 11.10 9.84 20.55
N PRO A 188 12.24 9.82 21.26
CA PRO A 188 12.28 9.75 22.72
C PRO A 188 11.42 10.82 23.42
N CYS A 189 11.24 11.99 22.78
CA CYS A 189 10.42 13.07 23.31
C CYS A 189 8.90 12.79 23.24
N ALA A 190 8.44 11.99 22.29
CA ALA A 190 7.03 11.59 22.15
C ALA A 190 6.63 10.50 23.15
N MET A 191 7.56 9.61 23.51
CA MET A 191 7.32 8.58 24.54
C MET A 191 7.00 9.19 25.92
N ILE A 192 7.63 10.32 26.28
CA ILE A 192 7.33 11.02 27.55
C ILE A 192 5.89 11.53 27.56
N ALA A 193 5.39 12.06 26.43
CA ALA A 193 4.01 12.56 26.33
C ALA A 193 2.96 11.43 26.38
N VAL A 194 3.23 10.30 25.73
CA VAL A 194 2.32 9.13 25.73
C VAL A 194 2.26 8.45 27.09
N LEU A 195 3.40 8.31 27.79
CA LEU A 195 3.40 7.79 29.17
C LEU A 195 2.66 8.71 30.15
N ILE A 196 2.75 10.03 29.98
CA ILE A 196 2.00 10.99 30.82
C ILE A 196 0.50 10.91 30.55
N ALA A 197 0.08 10.78 29.29
CA ALA A 197 -1.34 10.63 28.91
C ALA A 197 -1.93 9.29 29.38
N ALA A 198 -1.18 8.18 29.25
CA ALA A 198 -1.61 6.86 29.75
C ALA A 198 -1.67 6.80 31.29
N CYS A 199 -0.80 7.54 31.99
CA CYS A 199 -0.82 7.62 33.46
C CYS A 199 -2.02 8.45 33.97
N ALA A 200 -2.45 9.48 33.22
CA ALA A 200 -3.64 10.27 33.55
C ALA A 200 -4.95 9.46 33.42
N ALA A 201 -5.02 8.52 32.46
CA ALA A 201 -6.17 7.64 32.28
C ALA A 201 -6.30 6.53 33.35
N CYS A 202 -5.21 6.21 34.07
CA CYS A 202 -5.17 5.12 35.05
C CYS A 202 -5.56 5.52 36.49
N ARG A 203 -5.88 6.80 36.75
CA ARG A 203 -6.21 7.31 38.11
C ARG A 203 -7.70 7.57 38.41
N MET A 204 -8.63 6.97 37.67
CA MET A 204 -10.05 7.00 38.04
C MET A 204 -10.66 5.61 38.19
N ARG A 205 -10.19 4.86 39.19
CA ARG A 205 -10.99 3.86 39.92
C ARG A 205 -10.25 3.39 41.18
N ALA A 206 -10.46 4.13 42.27
CA ALA A 206 -10.22 3.64 43.62
C ALA A 206 -11.32 4.19 44.55
N VAL A 207 -12.41 3.42 44.60
CA VAL A 207 -13.32 3.14 45.74
C VAL A 207 -13.55 4.25 46.78
N ARG A 208 -14.81 4.69 46.89
CA ARG A 208 -15.73 4.27 47.97
C ARG A 208 -17.12 4.08 47.41
#